data_AF-A0A939ALA5-F1
#
_entry.id   AF-A0A939ALA5-F1
#
_cell.length_a   1.000
_cell.length_b   1.000
_cell.length_c   1.000
_cell.angle_alpha   90.00
_cell.angle_beta   90.00
_cell.angle_gamma   90.00
#
_symmetry.space_group_name_H-M   'P 1'
#
loop_
_entity.id
_entity.type
_entity.pdbx_description
1 polymer ?
#
loop_
_entity_poly.entity_id
_entity_poly.type
_entity_poly.pdbx_seq_one_letter_code
_entity_poly.pdbx_strand_id
1 'polypeptide(L)'
;MQRSIRHLGEFEEADRTYIFQFDSECVYMNNTHEWCAPGIEPQIENLQGVPIEVFPWWMNQMEQGEAVHIPLVSQLPPDAQELREALEPQNIQSLLSVPLIINNKLFGFVGLDVVKAPRTWDADTILLIKMTGDIFSNALMRKQTEIAVQQIEQRNRALIENAPDGIVLLDEKGQIIFGSPSAARIFGYENKDIVGALGREMVHPEDLPVVLEIQRIFANRLPSFSSAPIVFVIKMVPIGGSMLCTRTCWNSPASMLWWLTFGISLTRKLPLKRCFKVRAVSPRSLITARSGSPSLVLAITDW
;
A
#
# COMPACT_ATOMS: atom_id res chain seq x y z
N MET A 1 -1.26 -1.93 21.71
CA MET A 1 -0.31 -0.87 22.04
C MET A 1 -0.64 -0.22 23.38
N GLN A 2 -1.81 0.41 23.55
CA GLN A 2 -2.21 1.09 24.79
C GLN A 2 -1.98 0.29 26.09
N ARG A 3 -2.32 -1.00 26.09
CA ARG A 3 -2.09 -1.89 27.25
C ARG A 3 -0.60 -2.14 27.52
N SER A 4 0.21 -2.23 26.48
CA SER A 4 1.65 -2.51 26.58
C SER A 4 2.39 -1.33 27.18
N ILE A 5 2.10 -0.11 26.73
CA ILE A 5 2.72 1.11 27.29
C ILE A 5 2.28 1.35 28.73
N ARG A 6 1.03 0.99 29.10
CA ARG A 6 0.59 1.01 30.50
C ARG A 6 1.41 0.06 31.36
N HIS A 7 1.55 -1.20 30.95
CA HIS A 7 2.32 -2.16 31.74
C HIS A 7 3.78 -1.73 31.89
N LEU A 8 4.37 -1.10 30.86
CA LEU A 8 5.72 -0.54 30.96
C LEU A 8 5.79 0.57 32.01
N GLY A 9 4.84 1.52 31.97
CA GLY A 9 4.78 2.60 32.96
C GLY A 9 4.53 2.10 34.39
N GLU A 10 3.65 1.12 34.57
CA GLU A 10 3.40 0.49 35.87
C GLU A 10 4.64 -0.28 36.38
N PHE A 11 5.37 -0.97 35.51
CA PHE A 11 6.57 -1.73 35.84
C PHE A 11 7.74 -0.81 36.23
N GLU A 12 7.92 0.28 35.49
CA GLU A 12 8.97 1.27 35.75
C GLU A 12 8.56 2.35 36.76
N GLU A 13 7.35 2.24 37.31
CA GLU A 13 6.72 3.23 38.21
C GLU A 13 6.80 4.66 37.63
N ALA A 14 6.64 4.78 36.31
CA ALA A 14 6.60 6.06 35.62
C ALA A 14 5.20 6.70 35.77
N ASP A 15 5.16 8.02 35.79
CA ASP A 15 3.91 8.79 35.85
C ASP A 15 3.29 8.94 34.45
N ARG A 16 4.12 8.92 33.39
CA ARG A 16 3.68 8.84 31.99
C ARG A 16 4.55 7.91 31.17
N THR A 17 3.94 7.26 30.18
CA THR A 17 4.63 6.47 29.15
C THR A 17 4.02 6.77 27.80
N TYR A 18 4.85 7.04 26.80
CA TYR A 18 4.38 7.48 25.49
C TYR A 18 5.23 6.97 24.34
N ILE A 19 4.65 6.99 23.14
CA ILE A 19 5.34 6.72 21.88
C ILE A 19 5.15 7.91 20.96
N PHE A 20 6.26 8.54 20.58
CA PHE A 20 6.29 9.50 19.50
C PHE A 20 6.68 8.83 18.19
N GLN A 21 6.01 9.21 17.11
CA GLN A 21 6.37 8.82 15.76
C GLN A 21 6.76 10.05 14.96
N PHE A 22 7.81 9.91 14.17
CA PHE A 22 8.20 10.92 13.21
C PHE A 22 7.41 10.78 11.92
N ASP A 23 7.21 11.90 11.23
CA ASP A 23 6.69 11.89 9.88
C ASP A 23 7.73 11.32 8.89
N SER A 24 7.30 11.11 7.64
CA SER A 24 8.15 10.47 6.62
C SER A 24 9.39 11.27 6.23
N GLU A 25 9.35 12.59 6.47
CA GLU A 25 10.44 13.51 6.16
C GLU A 25 11.34 13.79 7.39
N CYS A 26 11.00 13.23 8.55
CA CYS A 26 11.63 13.51 9.84
C CYS A 26 11.70 15.00 10.16
N VAL A 27 10.63 15.75 9.88
CA VAL A 27 10.49 17.18 10.20
C VAL A 27 9.68 17.37 11.46
N TYR A 28 8.64 16.55 11.65
CA TYR A 28 7.72 16.67 12.76
C TYR A 28 7.61 15.36 13.54
N MET A 29 7.33 15.50 14.83
CA MET A 29 7.00 14.39 15.73
C MET A 29 5.60 14.53 16.29
N ASN A 30 4.95 13.38 16.52
CA ASN A 30 3.57 13.31 17.01
C ASN A 30 3.49 12.31 18.16
N ASN A 31 2.82 12.68 19.26
CA ASN A 31 2.51 11.77 20.34
C ASN A 31 1.38 10.82 19.92
N THR A 32 1.70 9.59 19.56
CA THR A 32 0.71 8.67 18.95
C THR A 32 0.03 7.77 19.95
N HIS A 33 0.67 7.56 21.10
CA HIS A 33 0.16 6.73 22.18
C HIS A 33 0.69 7.29 23.48
N GLU A 34 -0.18 7.42 24.48
CA GLU A 34 0.17 7.92 25.80
C GLU A 34 -0.64 7.19 26.85
N TRP A 35 0.02 6.80 27.93
CA TRP A 35 -0.60 6.38 29.16
C TRP A 35 -0.13 7.31 30.28
N CYS A 36 -1.07 7.71 31.13
CA CYS A 36 -0.82 8.54 32.29
C CYS A 36 -1.32 7.81 33.54
N ALA A 37 -0.54 7.89 34.63
CA ALA A 37 -0.98 7.47 35.94
C ALA A 37 -2.16 8.34 36.45
N PRO A 38 -2.96 7.85 37.42
CA PRO A 38 -4.07 8.64 37.96
C PRO A 38 -3.63 10.01 38.48
N GLY A 39 -4.33 11.06 38.06
CA GLY A 39 -4.04 12.45 38.46
C GLY A 39 -2.93 13.14 37.66
N ILE A 40 -2.38 12.48 36.63
CA ILE A 40 -1.40 13.07 35.72
C ILE A 40 -2.09 13.57 34.46
N GLU A 41 -1.81 14.82 34.09
CA GLU A 41 -2.42 15.46 32.92
C GLU A 41 -1.84 14.88 31.61
N PRO A 42 -2.69 14.38 30.70
CA PRO A 42 -2.27 13.88 29.40
C PRO A 42 -1.76 15.02 28.51
N GLN A 43 -0.79 14.71 27.66
CA GLN A 43 -0.21 15.64 26.69
C GLN A 43 -0.36 15.16 25.24
N ILE A 44 -1.01 14.02 25.03
CA ILE A 44 -1.21 13.46 23.69
C ILE A 44 -1.86 14.44 22.72
N GLU A 45 -2.86 15.23 23.15
CA GLU A 45 -3.52 16.19 22.26
C GLU A 45 -2.69 17.46 22.02
N ASN A 46 -1.82 17.82 22.97
CA ASN A 46 -1.00 19.04 22.91
C ASN A 46 0.29 18.84 22.10
N LEU A 47 0.83 17.62 22.09
CA LEU A 47 2.12 17.29 21.49
C LEU A 47 1.95 16.63 20.12
N GLN A 48 1.29 17.35 19.20
CA GLN A 48 1.08 16.96 17.81
C GLN A 48 1.78 17.94 16.87
N GLY A 49 2.41 17.42 15.80
CA GLY A 49 3.08 18.23 14.79
C GLY A 49 4.25 19.07 15.34
N VAL A 50 4.95 18.58 16.35
CA VAL A 50 6.03 19.32 17.00
C VAL A 50 7.28 19.25 16.10
N PRO A 51 7.88 20.38 15.69
CA PRO A 51 9.08 20.35 14.85
C PRO A 51 10.27 19.77 15.62
N ILE A 52 11.00 18.81 15.03
CA ILE A 52 12.12 18.15 15.71
C ILE A 52 13.31 19.09 15.95
N GLU A 53 13.45 20.13 15.12
CA GLU A 53 14.54 21.13 15.19
C GLU A 53 14.50 21.97 16.47
N VAL A 54 13.36 22.00 17.16
CA VAL A 54 13.19 22.69 18.46
C VAL A 54 14.04 22.03 19.55
N PHE A 55 14.43 20.76 19.39
CA PHE A 55 15.16 19.99 20.41
C PHE A 55 16.48 19.42 19.88
N PRO A 56 17.45 20.26 19.46
CA PRO A 56 18.66 19.80 18.78
C PRO A 56 19.52 18.87 19.65
N TRP A 57 19.65 19.17 20.95
CA TRP A 57 20.42 18.35 21.90
C TRP A 57 19.87 16.93 22.04
N TRP A 58 18.55 16.80 22.10
CA TRP A 58 17.86 15.52 22.18
C TRP A 58 18.00 14.75 20.86
N MET A 59 17.79 15.42 19.73
CA MET A 59 17.84 14.78 18.41
C MET A 59 19.24 14.25 18.10
N ASN A 60 20.29 14.99 18.47
CA ASN A 60 21.67 14.53 18.29
C ASN A 60 21.96 13.18 18.97
N GLN A 61 21.41 12.94 20.17
CA GLN A 61 21.54 11.64 20.84
C GLN A 61 20.71 10.55 20.16
N MET A 62 19.46 10.86 19.81
CA MET A 62 18.55 9.91 19.19
C MET A 62 19.05 9.41 17.83
N GLU A 63 19.63 10.29 17.02
CA GLU A 63 20.21 9.95 15.72
C GLU A 63 21.44 9.03 15.84
N GLN A 64 22.16 9.12 16.95
CA GLN A 64 23.27 8.21 17.29
C GLN A 64 22.76 6.88 17.89
N GLY A 65 21.45 6.74 18.08
CA GLY A 65 20.83 5.56 18.68
C GLY A 65 21.03 5.47 20.20
N GLU A 66 21.37 6.58 20.83
CA GLU A 66 21.56 6.71 22.27
C GLU A 66 20.25 7.09 22.97
N ALA A 67 20.09 6.62 24.20
CA ALA A 67 18.95 6.99 25.03
C ALA A 67 19.17 8.37 25.63
N VAL A 68 18.13 9.21 25.61
CA VAL A 68 18.12 10.47 26.34
C VAL A 68 17.67 10.18 27.77
N HIS A 69 18.64 10.15 28.69
CA HIS A 69 18.40 9.92 30.11
C HIS A 69 18.65 11.20 30.92
N ILE A 70 17.60 11.70 31.56
CA ILE A 70 17.59 12.93 32.34
C ILE A 70 17.17 12.60 33.77
N PRO A 71 18.14 12.38 34.68
CA PRO A 71 17.87 12.14 36.09
C PRO A 71 17.13 13.29 36.78
N LEU A 72 17.42 14.53 36.37
CA LEU A 72 16.83 15.72 36.95
C LEU A 72 16.79 16.87 35.93
N VAL A 73 15.59 17.29 35.54
CA VAL A 73 15.36 18.34 34.53
C VAL A 73 16.00 19.67 34.90
N SER A 74 15.96 20.05 36.19
CA SER A 74 16.57 21.30 36.65
C SER A 74 18.11 21.31 36.47
N GLN A 75 18.75 20.15 36.33
CA GLN A 75 20.19 20.00 36.11
C GLN A 75 20.59 19.80 34.65
N LEU A 76 19.67 19.96 33.69
CA LEU A 76 20.00 19.90 32.27
C LEU A 76 21.16 20.86 31.89
N PRO A 77 22.02 20.48 30.95
CA PRO A 77 23.10 21.35 30.52
C PRO A 77 22.55 22.57 29.75
N PRO A 78 23.32 23.68 29.64
CA PRO A 78 22.85 24.91 28.99
C PRO A 78 22.48 24.75 27.51
N ASP A 79 23.06 23.78 26.80
CA ASP A 79 22.77 23.43 25.41
C ASP A 79 21.46 22.65 25.23
N ALA A 80 20.81 22.25 26.32
CA ALA A 80 19.50 21.60 26.35
C ALA A 80 18.39 22.52 26.93
N GLN A 81 18.57 23.84 26.83
CA GLN A 81 17.67 24.82 27.45
C GLN A 81 16.25 24.77 26.87
N GLU A 82 16.10 24.64 25.55
CA GLU A 82 14.80 24.52 24.87
C GLU A 82 14.03 23.28 25.35
N LEU A 83 14.77 22.19 25.60
CA LEU A 83 14.20 20.98 26.16
C LEU A 83 13.73 21.21 27.60
N ARG A 84 14.53 21.86 28.46
CA ARG A 84 14.11 22.22 29.82
C ARG A 84 12.81 23.02 29.80
N GLU A 85 12.73 24.06 28.97
CA GLU A 85 11.56 24.93 28.84
C GLU A 85 10.30 24.19 28.37
N ALA A 86 10.45 23.09 27.62
CA ALA A 86 9.35 22.23 27.24
C ALA A 86 8.92 21.23 28.34
N LEU A 87 9.86 20.77 29.18
CA LEU A 87 9.62 19.74 30.20
C LEU A 87 9.10 20.33 31.53
N GLU A 88 9.61 21.48 31.97
CA GLU A 88 9.25 22.09 33.25
C GLU A 88 7.76 22.47 33.39
N PRO A 89 7.09 23.07 32.38
CA PRO A 89 5.65 23.37 32.47
C PRO A 89 4.78 22.13 32.64
N GLN A 90 5.29 20.95 32.27
CA GLN A 90 4.63 19.66 32.44
C GLN A 90 4.94 19.01 33.80
N ASN A 91 5.66 19.71 34.68
CA ASN A 91 6.15 19.24 35.99
C ASN A 91 7.07 18.01 35.93
N ILE A 92 7.71 17.74 34.79
CA ILE A 92 8.62 16.59 34.65
C ILE A 92 9.86 16.82 35.51
N GLN A 93 10.14 15.87 36.41
CA GLN A 93 11.35 15.85 37.23
C GLN A 93 12.45 15.05 36.54
N SER A 94 12.10 13.89 35.98
CA SER A 94 13.02 12.99 35.30
C SER A 94 12.38 12.41 34.05
N LEU A 95 13.23 12.12 33.08
CA LEU A 95 12.81 11.60 31.80
C LEU A 95 13.78 10.54 31.32
N LEU A 96 13.25 9.46 30.76
CA LEU A 96 14.01 8.53 29.94
C LEU A 96 13.30 8.40 28.60
N SER A 97 14.02 8.61 27.51
CA SER A 97 13.52 8.35 26.17
C SER A 97 14.52 7.52 25.39
N VAL A 98 14.02 6.48 24.73
CA VAL A 98 14.85 5.58 23.92
C VAL A 98 14.40 5.61 22.46
N PRO A 99 15.36 5.63 21.51
CA PRO A 99 15.04 5.71 20.10
C PRO A 99 14.39 4.41 19.62
N LEU A 100 13.38 4.55 18.77
CA LEU A 100 12.79 3.45 18.01
C LEU A 100 13.44 3.43 16.62
N ILE A 101 14.24 2.41 16.33
CA ILE A 101 14.99 2.33 15.07
C ILE A 101 14.45 1.17 14.23
N ILE A 102 14.13 1.44 12.96
CA ILE A 102 13.69 0.43 12.01
C ILE A 102 14.56 0.55 10.75
N ASN A 103 15.19 -0.53 10.32
CA ASN A 103 16.07 -0.55 9.14
C ASN A 103 17.14 0.57 9.17
N ASN A 104 17.76 0.79 10.33
CA ASN A 104 18.77 1.82 10.57
C ASN A 104 18.27 3.27 10.35
N LYS A 105 16.96 3.48 10.42
CA LYS A 105 16.32 4.80 10.41
C LYS A 105 15.58 5.03 11.72
N LEU A 106 15.72 6.24 12.25
CA LEU A 106 15.00 6.68 13.44
C LEU A 106 13.52 6.87 13.08
N PHE A 107 12.66 6.05 13.66
CA PHE A 107 11.21 6.02 13.42
C PHE A 107 10.43 6.86 14.44
N GLY A 108 11.04 7.10 15.60
CA GLY A 108 10.43 7.80 16.72
C GLY A 108 11.13 7.44 18.02
N PHE A 109 10.42 7.54 19.14
CA PHE A 109 10.95 7.17 20.45
C PHE A 109 9.84 6.68 21.38
N VAL A 110 10.21 5.86 22.37
CA VAL A 110 9.35 5.58 23.53
C VAL A 110 9.95 6.29 24.74
N GLY A 111 9.12 6.99 25.50
CA GLY A 111 9.57 7.75 26.66
C GLY A 111 8.76 7.48 27.92
N LEU A 112 9.41 7.79 29.04
CA LEU A 112 8.94 7.69 30.40
C LEU A 112 9.19 9.02 31.10
N ASP A 113 8.15 9.55 31.74
CA ASP A 113 8.29 10.72 32.61
C ASP A 113 7.99 10.35 34.05
N VAL A 114 8.72 10.96 34.97
CA VAL A 114 8.40 10.98 36.40
C VAL A 114 8.25 12.44 36.81
N VAL A 115 7.12 12.77 37.44
CA VAL A 115 6.76 14.15 37.81
C VAL A 115 6.78 14.39 39.33
N LYS A 116 6.74 13.33 40.14
CA LYS A 116 6.64 13.46 41.61
C LYS A 116 8.01 13.60 42.29
N ALA A 117 8.97 12.78 41.91
CA ALA A 117 10.29 12.74 42.53
C ALA A 117 11.35 12.36 41.49
N PRO A 118 12.59 12.90 41.59
CA PRO A 118 13.65 12.54 40.66
C PRO A 118 13.97 11.04 40.69
N ARG A 119 14.26 10.48 39.52
CA ARG A 119 14.56 9.07 39.28
C ARG A 119 15.73 8.94 38.30
N THR A 120 16.55 7.92 38.52
CA THR A 120 17.60 7.48 37.61
C THR A 120 17.28 6.08 37.12
N TRP A 121 17.60 5.79 35.87
CA TRP A 121 17.59 4.43 35.31
C TRP A 121 19.01 3.95 35.07
N ASP A 122 19.30 2.71 35.45
CA ASP A 122 20.60 2.09 35.19
C ASP A 122 20.70 1.57 33.74
N ALA A 123 21.91 1.16 33.34
CA ALA A 123 22.18 0.72 31.98
C ALA A 123 21.36 -0.51 31.58
N ASP A 124 21.12 -1.43 32.51
CA ASP A 124 20.35 -2.66 32.27
C ASP A 124 18.88 -2.34 32.01
N THR A 125 18.31 -1.41 32.77
CA THR A 125 16.93 -0.92 32.61
C THR A 125 16.76 -0.16 31.30
N ILE A 126 17.72 0.72 30.96
CA ILE A 126 17.69 1.43 29.68
C ILE A 126 17.74 0.44 28.51
N LEU A 127 18.57 -0.61 28.61
CA LEU A 127 18.65 -1.66 27.60
C LEU A 127 17.33 -2.45 27.49
N LEU A 128 16.70 -2.79 28.62
CA LEU A 128 15.39 -3.44 28.65
C LEU A 128 14.31 -2.62 27.95
N ILE A 129 14.27 -1.31 28.23
CA ILE A 129 13.32 -0.39 27.62
C ILE A 129 13.61 -0.26 26.12
N LYS A 130 14.89 -0.21 25.72
CA LYS A 130 15.29 -0.22 24.30
C LYS A 130 14.81 -1.48 23.57
N MET A 131 15.03 -2.67 24.15
CA MET A 131 14.51 -3.93 23.59
C MET A 131 12.98 -3.95 23.50
N THR A 132 12.30 -3.40 24.51
CA THR A 132 10.83 -3.28 24.50
C THR A 132 10.36 -2.31 23.41
N GLY A 133 11.08 -1.20 23.23
CA GLY A 133 10.89 -0.25 22.14
C GLY A 133 11.01 -0.92 20.77
N ASP A 134 12.03 -1.75 20.54
CA ASP A 134 12.20 -2.48 19.28
C ASP A 134 11.03 -3.44 19.00
N ILE A 135 10.46 -4.06 20.04
CA ILE A 135 9.25 -4.89 19.88
C ILE A 135 8.05 -4.01 19.49
N PHE A 136 7.91 -2.84 20.12
CA PHE A 136 6.82 -1.90 19.81
C PHE A 136 6.92 -1.36 18.39
N SER A 137 8.11 -0.93 17.97
CA SER A 137 8.36 -0.37 16.64
C SER A 137 8.05 -1.39 15.53
N ASN A 138 8.50 -2.64 15.69
CA ASN A 138 8.19 -3.73 14.77
C ASN A 138 6.68 -4.02 14.71
N ALA A 139 5.99 -4.04 15.85
CA ALA A 139 4.55 -4.28 15.89
C ALA A 139 3.76 -3.13 15.23
N LEU A 140 4.15 -1.88 15.45
CA LEU A 140 3.54 -0.70 14.82
C LEU A 140 3.74 -0.72 13.31
N MET A 141 4.97 -0.94 12.85
CA MET A 141 5.32 -0.97 11.44
C MET A 141 4.58 -2.08 10.69
N ARG A 142 4.49 -3.27 11.31
CA ARG A 142 3.71 -4.37 10.76
C ARG A 142 2.25 -3.98 10.58
N LYS A 143 1.62 -3.40 11.61
CA LYS A 143 0.22 -2.98 11.56
C LYS A 143 -0.01 -1.88 10.51
N GLN A 144 0.88 -0.89 10.42
CA GLN A 144 0.80 0.18 9.42
C GLN A 144 0.91 -0.40 8.00
N THR A 145 1.81 -1.35 7.79
CA THR A 145 1.98 -2.04 6.50
C THR A 145 0.73 -2.85 6.14
N GLU A 146 0.17 -3.62 7.08
CA GLU A 146 -1.07 -4.38 6.87
C GLU A 146 -2.24 -3.45 6.48
N ILE A 147 -2.41 -2.32 7.17
CA ILE A 147 -3.44 -1.33 6.85
C ILE A 147 -3.20 -0.71 5.47
N ALA A 148 -1.96 -0.33 5.14
CA ALA A 148 -1.63 0.25 3.85
C ALA A 148 -1.95 -0.71 2.69
N VAL A 149 -1.62 -2.00 2.85
CA VAL A 149 -1.97 -3.05 1.87
C VAL A 149 -3.48 -3.14 1.72
N GLN A 150 -4.24 -3.20 2.82
CA GLN A 150 -5.70 -3.26 2.77
C GLN A 150 -6.32 -2.04 2.09
N GLN A 151 -5.82 -0.84 2.35
CA GLN A 151 -6.29 0.39 1.71
C GLN A 151 -6.02 0.40 0.21
N ILE A 152 -4.84 -0.06 -0.21
CA ILE A 152 -4.49 -0.21 -1.63
C ILE A 152 -5.42 -1.24 -2.29
N GLU A 153 -5.65 -2.39 -1.67
CA GLU A 153 -6.56 -3.41 -2.18
C GLU A 153 -8.00 -2.90 -2.32
N GLN A 154 -8.53 -2.22 -1.30
CA GLN A 154 -9.86 -1.63 -1.34
C GLN A 154 -9.98 -0.57 -2.43
N ARG A 155 -8.99 0.31 -2.55
CA ARG A 155 -8.95 1.32 -3.62
C ARG A 155 -8.91 0.68 -5.00
N ASN A 156 -8.06 -0.32 -5.20
CA ASN A 156 -7.95 -1.04 -6.47
C ASN A 156 -9.24 -1.77 -6.82
N ARG A 157 -9.87 -2.43 -5.84
CA ARG A 157 -11.17 -3.07 -6.01
C ARG A 157 -12.23 -2.05 -6.42
N ALA A 158 -12.31 -0.91 -5.72
CA ALA A 158 -13.27 0.15 -6.06
C ALA A 158 -13.05 0.71 -7.48
N LEU A 159 -11.79 0.87 -7.91
CA LEU A 159 -11.47 1.29 -9.27
C LEU A 159 -11.92 0.26 -10.31
N ILE A 160 -11.70 -1.03 -10.07
CA ILE A 160 -12.10 -2.11 -10.99
C ILE A 160 -13.62 -2.27 -11.03
N GLU A 161 -14.29 -2.20 -9.88
CA GLU A 161 -15.74 -2.39 -9.77
C GLU A 161 -16.53 -1.25 -10.41
N ASN A 162 -16.01 -0.02 -10.36
CA ASN A 162 -16.66 1.17 -10.92
C ASN A 162 -16.14 1.58 -12.31
N ALA A 163 -15.09 0.93 -12.83
CA ALA A 163 -14.60 1.23 -14.17
C ALA A 163 -15.71 0.97 -15.21
N PRO A 164 -15.93 1.87 -16.18
CA PRO A 164 -16.90 1.63 -17.26
C PRO A 164 -16.45 0.49 -18.19
N ASP A 165 -15.16 0.15 -18.16
CA ASP A 165 -14.56 -0.90 -18.97
C ASP A 165 -14.85 -2.29 -18.41
N GLY A 166 -15.13 -3.24 -19.30
CA GLY A 166 -15.14 -4.66 -18.95
C GLY A 166 -13.71 -5.14 -18.76
N ILE A 167 -13.43 -5.76 -17.61
CA ILE A 167 -12.15 -6.40 -17.29
C ILE A 167 -12.43 -7.87 -16.97
N VAL A 168 -11.75 -8.77 -17.67
CA VAL A 168 -11.73 -10.21 -17.35
C VAL A 168 -10.29 -10.67 -17.17
N LEU A 169 -10.09 -11.67 -16.31
CA LEU A 169 -8.84 -12.42 -16.21
C LEU A 169 -9.09 -13.87 -16.61
N LEU A 170 -8.19 -14.42 -17.41
CA LEU A 170 -8.23 -15.80 -17.87
C LEU A 170 -7.09 -16.61 -17.23
N ASP A 171 -7.28 -17.90 -17.00
CA ASP A 171 -6.20 -18.85 -16.71
C ASP A 171 -5.50 -19.35 -17.98
N GLU A 172 -4.50 -20.24 -17.84
CA GLU A 172 -3.77 -20.83 -18.97
C GLU A 172 -4.63 -21.69 -19.92
N LYS A 173 -5.81 -22.12 -19.46
CA LYS A 173 -6.79 -22.89 -20.25
C LYS A 173 -7.84 -21.99 -20.89
N GLY A 174 -7.78 -20.68 -20.63
CA GLY A 174 -8.74 -19.69 -21.11
C GLY A 174 -10.05 -19.67 -20.32
N GLN A 175 -10.09 -20.24 -19.10
CA GLN A 175 -11.23 -20.08 -18.19
C GLN A 175 -11.17 -18.73 -17.51
N ILE A 176 -12.33 -18.09 -17.35
CA ILE A 176 -12.42 -16.79 -16.69
C ILE A 176 -12.32 -16.99 -15.18
N ILE A 177 -11.22 -16.55 -14.59
CA ILE A 177 -11.00 -16.61 -13.13
C ILE A 177 -11.49 -15.34 -12.41
N PHE A 178 -11.71 -14.26 -13.16
CA PHE A 178 -12.26 -13.01 -12.64
C PHE A 178 -12.99 -12.24 -13.75
N GLY A 179 -14.11 -11.62 -13.40
CA GLY A 179 -14.81 -10.66 -14.27
C GLY A 179 -15.29 -9.45 -13.45
N SER A 180 -15.04 -8.24 -13.94
CA SER A 180 -15.55 -7.02 -13.30
C SER A 180 -17.08 -6.91 -13.45
N PRO A 181 -17.78 -6.21 -12.55
CA PRO A 181 -19.21 -5.93 -12.70
C PRO A 181 -19.57 -5.29 -14.05
N SER A 182 -18.66 -4.46 -14.59
CA SER A 182 -18.83 -3.88 -15.92
C SER A 182 -18.68 -4.91 -17.02
N ALA A 183 -17.79 -5.90 -16.90
CA ALA A 183 -17.73 -7.01 -17.84
C ALA A 183 -19.07 -7.76 -17.87
N ALA A 184 -19.66 -8.09 -16.72
CA ALA A 184 -20.99 -8.67 -16.63
C ALA A 184 -22.08 -7.85 -17.33
N ARG A 185 -22.16 -6.55 -17.04
CA ARG A 185 -23.12 -5.63 -17.68
C ARG A 185 -22.93 -5.54 -19.19
N ILE A 186 -21.69 -5.38 -19.64
CA ILE A 186 -21.31 -5.27 -21.05
C ILE A 186 -21.69 -6.56 -21.79
N PHE A 187 -21.31 -7.70 -21.21
CA PHE A 187 -21.59 -9.02 -21.75
C PHE A 187 -23.07 -9.40 -21.70
N GLY A 188 -23.84 -8.82 -20.78
CA GLY A 188 -25.24 -9.20 -20.55
C GLY A 188 -25.38 -10.53 -19.82
N TYR A 189 -24.41 -10.86 -18.95
CA TYR A 189 -24.41 -12.02 -18.08
C TYR A 189 -24.42 -11.58 -16.62
N GLU A 190 -24.80 -12.48 -15.71
CA GLU A 190 -24.51 -12.28 -14.29
C GLU A 190 -23.05 -12.62 -13.99
N ASN A 191 -22.42 -11.95 -13.03
CA ASN A 191 -21.02 -12.22 -12.67
C ASN A 191 -20.76 -13.70 -12.34
N LYS A 192 -21.72 -14.37 -11.68
CA LYS A 192 -21.64 -15.79 -11.32
C LYS A 192 -21.64 -16.72 -12.54
N ASP A 193 -22.19 -16.27 -13.67
CA ASP A 193 -22.26 -17.04 -14.93
C ASP A 193 -21.00 -16.85 -15.79
N ILE A 194 -20.17 -15.85 -15.45
CA ILE A 194 -18.95 -15.52 -16.19
C ILE A 194 -17.75 -16.25 -15.59
N VAL A 195 -17.60 -16.20 -14.27
CA VAL A 195 -16.46 -16.85 -13.60
C VAL A 195 -16.58 -18.37 -13.70
N GLY A 196 -15.51 -19.03 -14.14
CA GLY A 196 -15.46 -20.47 -14.43
C GLY A 196 -15.83 -20.83 -15.87
N ALA A 197 -16.44 -19.92 -16.64
CA ALA A 197 -16.74 -20.16 -18.04
C ALA A 197 -15.45 -20.14 -18.89
N LEU A 198 -15.39 -21.00 -19.91
CA LEU A 198 -14.35 -20.92 -20.93
C LEU A 198 -14.63 -19.70 -21.81
N GLY A 199 -13.73 -18.72 -21.84
CA GLY A 199 -13.95 -17.46 -22.57
C GLY A 199 -14.28 -17.67 -24.06
N ARG A 200 -13.75 -18.75 -24.66
CA ARG A 200 -14.05 -19.17 -26.04
C ARG A 200 -15.50 -19.61 -26.29
N GLU A 201 -16.19 -20.13 -25.27
CA GLU A 201 -17.61 -20.53 -25.37
C GLU A 201 -18.54 -19.32 -25.41
N MET A 202 -18.04 -18.17 -24.92
CA MET A 202 -18.73 -16.89 -24.98
C MET A 202 -18.48 -16.16 -26.30
N VAL A 203 -17.68 -16.71 -27.23
CA VAL A 203 -17.41 -16.14 -28.56
C VAL A 203 -18.34 -16.77 -29.59
N HIS A 204 -18.80 -15.98 -30.56
CA HIS A 204 -19.68 -16.46 -31.63
C HIS A 204 -18.95 -17.54 -32.46
N PRO A 205 -19.59 -18.65 -32.85
CA PRO A 205 -18.90 -19.77 -33.54
C PRO A 205 -18.14 -19.38 -34.81
N GLU A 206 -18.66 -18.42 -35.58
CA GLU A 206 -18.00 -17.88 -36.80
C GLU A 206 -16.64 -17.23 -36.51
N ASP A 207 -16.44 -16.77 -35.28
CA ASP A 207 -15.30 -15.97 -34.86
C ASP A 207 -14.33 -16.72 -33.96
N LEU A 208 -14.73 -17.90 -33.49
CA LEU A 208 -13.89 -18.79 -32.72
C LEU A 208 -12.54 -19.09 -33.41
N PRO A 209 -12.46 -19.31 -34.75
CA PRO A 209 -11.17 -19.51 -35.42
C PRO A 209 -10.22 -18.31 -35.27
N VAL A 210 -10.75 -17.09 -35.31
CA VAL A 210 -9.97 -15.85 -35.15
C VAL A 210 -9.44 -15.73 -33.72
N VAL A 211 -10.27 -16.00 -32.73
CA VAL A 211 -9.87 -15.94 -31.31
C VAL A 211 -8.85 -17.02 -30.96
N LEU A 212 -9.03 -18.25 -31.47
CA LEU A 212 -8.07 -19.33 -31.29
C LEU A 212 -6.72 -19.04 -31.94
N GLU A 213 -6.71 -18.40 -33.12
CA GLU A 213 -5.46 -17.99 -33.76
C GLU A 213 -4.74 -16.90 -32.96
N ILE A 214 -5.47 -15.94 -32.41
CA ILE A 214 -4.92 -14.92 -31.51
C ILE A 214 -4.33 -15.59 -30.25
N GLN A 215 -5.07 -16.50 -29.61
CA GLN A 215 -4.58 -17.27 -28.46
C GLN A 215 -3.31 -18.05 -28.80
N ARG A 216 -3.24 -18.68 -29.98
CA ARG A 216 -2.06 -19.40 -30.47
C ARG A 216 -0.86 -18.49 -30.67
N ILE A 217 -1.06 -17.29 -31.24
CA ILE A 217 0.00 -16.28 -31.41
C ILE A 217 0.54 -15.85 -30.05
N PHE A 218 -0.33 -15.62 -29.07
CA PHE A 218 0.09 -15.28 -27.70
C PHE A 218 0.84 -16.44 -27.04
N ALA A 219 0.30 -17.66 -27.09
CA ALA A 219 0.94 -18.85 -26.52
C ALA A 219 2.35 -19.12 -27.09
N ASN A 220 2.54 -18.93 -28.39
CA ASN A 220 3.84 -19.12 -29.04
C ASN A 220 4.84 -17.98 -28.82
N ARG A 221 4.38 -16.81 -28.35
CA ARG A 221 5.23 -15.65 -28.04
C ARG A 221 5.53 -15.52 -26.54
N LEU A 222 4.87 -16.30 -25.70
CA LEU A 222 5.08 -16.29 -24.25
C LEU A 222 6.34 -17.10 -23.91
N PRO A 223 7.31 -16.53 -23.17
CA PRO A 223 8.45 -17.31 -22.67
C PRO A 223 7.96 -18.44 -21.78
N SER A 224 8.56 -19.63 -21.90
CA SER A 224 8.27 -20.84 -21.11
C SER A 224 8.54 -20.72 -19.61
N PHE A 225 8.78 -19.51 -19.10
CA PHE A 225 9.16 -19.23 -17.72
C PHE A 225 8.06 -18.44 -17.03
N SER A 226 7.09 -19.14 -16.44
CA SER A 226 6.47 -18.72 -15.18
C SER A 226 5.50 -19.78 -14.69
N SER A 227 5.60 -20.15 -13.42
CA SER A 227 4.60 -20.91 -12.66
C SER A 227 3.40 -20.04 -12.22
N ALA A 228 3.35 -18.77 -12.62
CA ALA A 228 2.25 -17.86 -12.33
C ALA A 228 1.16 -17.93 -13.45
N PRO A 229 -0.13 -17.80 -13.09
CA PRO A 229 -1.21 -17.79 -14.07
C PRO A 229 -1.01 -16.66 -15.09
N ILE A 230 -1.23 -16.97 -16.36
CA ILE A 230 -1.11 -15.99 -17.45
C ILE A 230 -2.32 -15.06 -17.39
N VAL A 231 -2.14 -13.90 -16.77
CA VAL A 231 -3.21 -12.92 -16.63
C VAL A 231 -3.35 -12.12 -17.93
N PHE A 232 -4.46 -12.35 -18.67
CA PHE A 232 -4.86 -11.51 -19.80
C PHE A 232 -5.83 -10.44 -19.31
N VAL A 233 -5.43 -9.16 -19.33
CA VAL A 233 -6.35 -8.05 -19.06
C VAL A 233 -6.96 -7.58 -20.37
N ILE A 234 -8.21 -7.95 -20.66
CA ILE A 234 -8.93 -7.51 -21.86
C ILE A 234 -9.78 -6.30 -21.48
N LYS A 235 -9.44 -5.12 -22.03
CA LYS A 235 -10.25 -3.89 -21.85
C LYS A 235 -11.30 -3.77 -22.95
N MET A 236 -12.57 -3.85 -22.55
CA MET A 236 -13.73 -3.78 -23.44
C MET A 236 -14.45 -2.43 -23.33
N VAL A 237 -14.47 -1.65 -24.43
CA VAL A 237 -15.11 -0.32 -24.47
C VAL A 237 -16.32 -0.33 -25.42
N PRO A 238 -17.54 0.04 -24.97
CA PRO A 238 -18.69 0.13 -25.86
C PRO A 238 -18.57 1.34 -26.82
N ILE A 239 -18.70 1.10 -28.12
CA ILE A 239 -18.69 2.12 -29.19
C ILE A 239 -19.81 1.78 -30.19
N GLY A 240 -20.87 2.61 -30.25
CA GLY A 240 -21.90 2.52 -31.30
C GLY A 240 -22.58 1.15 -31.46
N GLY A 241 -22.88 0.44 -30.36
CA GLY A 241 -23.47 -0.91 -30.39
C GLY A 241 -22.47 -2.05 -30.62
N SER A 242 -21.19 -1.72 -30.76
CA SER A 242 -20.04 -2.64 -30.77
C SER A 242 -19.21 -2.49 -29.50
N MET A 243 -18.32 -3.43 -29.18
CA MET A 243 -17.39 -3.38 -28.05
C MET A 243 -15.97 -3.51 -28.57
N LEU A 244 -15.16 -2.47 -28.42
CA LEU A 244 -13.77 -2.53 -28.81
C LEU A 244 -12.93 -3.11 -27.67
N CYS A 245 -12.32 -4.27 -27.91
CA CYS A 245 -11.17 -4.73 -27.14
C CYS A 245 -9.98 -3.87 -27.54
N THR A 246 -9.48 -3.06 -26.61
CA THR A 246 -8.47 -2.02 -26.88
C THR A 246 -7.10 -2.32 -26.30
N ARG A 247 -6.98 -3.29 -25.39
CA ARG A 247 -5.71 -3.60 -24.72
C ARG A 247 -5.72 -5.02 -24.18
N THR A 248 -4.59 -5.73 -24.37
CA THR A 248 -4.26 -6.98 -23.69
C THR A 248 -2.91 -6.76 -22.99
N CYS A 249 -2.90 -6.74 -21.66
CA CYS A 249 -1.65 -6.63 -20.89
C CYS A 249 -1.23 -8.00 -20.36
N TRP A 250 0.07 -8.27 -20.38
CA TRP A 250 0.73 -9.39 -19.69
C TRP A 250 1.57 -8.84 -18.54
N ASN A 251 1.55 -9.50 -17.38
CA ASN A 251 2.47 -9.18 -16.28
C ASN A 251 3.30 -10.42 -15.92
N SER A 252 4.62 -10.32 -16.14
CA SER A 252 5.63 -11.16 -15.48
C SER A 252 6.52 -10.23 -14.66
N PRO A 253 6.93 -10.61 -13.43
CA PRO A 253 7.82 -9.79 -12.60
C PRO A 253 9.23 -9.63 -13.18
N ALA A 254 9.58 -10.38 -14.23
CA ALA A 254 10.90 -10.36 -14.83
C ALA A 254 10.84 -9.99 -16.33
N SER A 255 11.43 -8.84 -16.65
CA SER A 255 11.94 -8.41 -17.96
C SER A 255 10.96 -7.98 -19.07
N MET A 256 11.24 -6.78 -19.58
CA MET A 256 10.92 -6.21 -20.90
C MET A 256 9.47 -6.29 -21.42
N LEU A 257 8.82 -5.13 -21.32
CA LEU A 257 7.55 -4.72 -21.93
C LEU A 257 7.45 -5.05 -23.43
N TRP A 258 6.84 -6.19 -23.76
CA TRP A 258 6.26 -6.44 -25.09
C TRP A 258 4.76 -6.12 -25.05
N TRP A 259 4.39 -4.94 -25.53
CA TRP A 259 2.99 -4.55 -25.68
C TRP A 259 2.45 -5.06 -27.01
N LEU A 260 1.49 -5.99 -26.97
CA LEU A 260 0.72 -6.38 -28.13
C LEU A 260 -0.68 -5.77 -28.00
N THR A 261 -0.86 -4.59 -28.58
CA THR A 261 -2.18 -3.95 -28.68
C THR A 261 -2.87 -4.48 -29.93
N PHE A 262 -3.93 -5.27 -29.76
CA PHE A 262 -4.82 -5.68 -30.83
C PHE A 262 -6.18 -5.02 -30.62
N GLY A 263 -6.70 -4.37 -31.66
CA GLY A 263 -8.07 -3.88 -31.71
C GLY A 263 -8.99 -4.99 -32.21
N ILE A 264 -9.90 -5.46 -31.38
CA ILE A 264 -10.97 -6.37 -31.80
C ILE A 264 -12.29 -5.65 -31.56
N SER A 265 -13.06 -5.35 -32.60
CA SER A 265 -14.40 -4.77 -32.43
C SER A 265 -15.43 -5.89 -32.37
N LEU A 266 -16.06 -6.08 -31.23
CA LEU A 266 -17.07 -7.09 -31.01
C LEU A 266 -18.46 -6.51 -31.31
N THR A 267 -19.29 -7.10 -32.17
CA THR A 267 -20.66 -6.60 -32.43
C THR A 267 -21.69 -7.44 -31.68
N ARG A 268 -22.73 -6.81 -31.10
CA ARG A 268 -23.88 -7.53 -30.55
C ARG A 268 -24.75 -8.05 -31.69
N LYS A 269 -24.56 -9.32 -32.09
CA LYS A 269 -25.52 -10.09 -32.89
C LYS A 269 -25.90 -11.36 -32.11
N LEU A 270 -27.19 -11.63 -31.91
CA LEU A 270 -27.70 -12.87 -31.29
C LEU A 270 -28.92 -13.36 -32.06
N PRO A 271 -29.15 -14.68 -32.29
CA PRO A 271 -28.87 -15.87 -31.42
C PRO A 271 -27.87 -16.91 -32.05
N LEU A 272 -27.26 -17.92 -31.41
CA LEU A 272 -27.56 -18.78 -30.23
C LEU A 272 -27.07 -18.24 -28.87
N LYS A 273 -28.07 -17.64 -28.22
CA LYS A 273 -28.30 -17.24 -26.83
C LYS A 273 -27.31 -16.40 -26.02
N ARG A 274 -25.97 -16.48 -26.11
CA ARG A 274 -25.12 -15.53 -25.35
C ARG A 274 -23.68 -15.29 -25.88
N CYS A 275 -23.40 -15.47 -27.17
CA CYS A 275 -22.03 -15.32 -27.69
C CYS A 275 -21.73 -13.92 -28.30
N PHE A 276 -20.47 -13.47 -28.30
CA PHE A 276 -20.01 -12.19 -28.88
C PHE A 276 -19.40 -12.36 -30.28
N LYS A 277 -19.83 -11.54 -31.25
CA LYS A 277 -19.25 -11.54 -32.59
C LYS A 277 -17.97 -10.71 -32.62
N VAL A 278 -16.88 -11.17 -33.23
CA VAL A 278 -15.54 -10.55 -33.32
C VAL A 278 -15.32 -10.00 -34.72
N ARG A 279 -14.92 -8.74 -34.81
CA ARG A 279 -14.38 -8.16 -36.04
C ARG A 279 -12.91 -7.86 -35.80
N ALA A 280 -12.05 -8.70 -36.36
CA ALA A 280 -10.61 -8.49 -36.32
C ALA A 280 -10.23 -7.31 -37.22
N VAL A 281 -9.40 -6.41 -36.69
CA VAL A 281 -8.65 -5.44 -37.51
C VAL A 281 -7.42 -6.18 -38.07
N SER A 282 -7.13 -6.01 -39.35
CA SER A 282 -6.26 -6.93 -40.11
C SER A 282 -4.85 -7.15 -39.51
N PRO A 283 -4.22 -8.33 -39.71
CA PRO A 283 -2.86 -8.63 -39.27
C PRO A 283 -1.74 -7.77 -39.90
N ARG A 284 -2.01 -7.01 -40.97
CA ARG A 284 -0.97 -6.27 -41.70
C ARG A 284 -0.57 -4.95 -41.04
N SER A 285 -1.34 -4.44 -40.09
CA SER A 285 -1.05 -3.22 -39.32
C SER A 285 -0.35 -3.50 -37.97
N LEU A 286 0.08 -4.74 -37.74
CA LEU A 286 0.46 -5.27 -36.43
C LEU A 286 1.96 -5.26 -36.09
N ILE A 287 2.75 -4.55 -36.89
CA ILE A 287 4.18 -4.42 -36.64
C ILE A 287 4.58 -2.97 -36.87
N THR A 288 4.44 -2.14 -35.83
CA THR A 288 5.35 -1.02 -35.52
C THR A 288 4.93 -0.39 -34.18
N ALA A 289 5.56 -0.84 -33.10
CA ALA A 289 5.67 -0.02 -31.90
C ALA A 289 7.16 0.00 -31.51
N ARG A 290 7.90 0.97 -32.07
CA ARG A 290 9.18 1.37 -31.47
C ARG A 290 8.90 2.32 -30.32
N SER A 291 9.67 2.15 -29.26
CA SER A 291 9.63 2.83 -27.97
C SER A 291 9.61 4.36 -28.07
N GLY A 292 8.66 5.00 -27.38
CA GLY A 292 8.73 6.42 -27.02
C GLY A 292 7.44 7.22 -27.22
N SER A 293 6.50 7.11 -26.26
CA SER A 293 5.41 8.07 -26.00
C SER A 293 4.29 8.22 -27.07
N PRO A 294 3.19 8.92 -26.74
CA PRO A 294 1.91 8.37 -26.31
C PRO A 294 0.95 7.99 -27.45
N SER A 295 0.24 6.87 -27.24
CA SER A 295 -1.14 6.61 -27.70
C SER A 295 -1.54 7.03 -29.12
N LEU A 296 -1.25 6.20 -30.12
CA LEU A 296 -1.96 6.24 -31.40
C LEU A 296 -3.00 5.10 -31.44
N VAL A 297 -4.25 5.43 -31.14
CA VAL A 297 -5.40 4.56 -31.42
C VAL A 297 -5.76 4.77 -32.88
N LEU A 298 -5.29 3.87 -33.74
CA LEU A 298 -5.72 3.80 -35.14
C LEU A 298 -7.14 3.24 -35.19
N ALA A 299 -8.12 4.14 -35.18
CA ALA A 299 -9.44 3.87 -35.72
C ALA A 299 -9.34 3.96 -37.25
N ILE A 300 -9.48 2.82 -37.92
CA ILE A 300 -9.92 2.74 -39.32
C ILE A 300 -11.06 1.70 -39.29
N THR A 301 -12.24 1.92 -39.83
CA THR A 301 -12.63 2.60 -41.07
C THR A 301 -14.07 3.09 -41.01
N ASP A 302 -14.36 4.13 -41.80
CA ASP A 302 -15.59 4.38 -42.56
C ASP A 302 -16.73 3.38 -42.36
N TRP A 303 -17.83 3.83 -41.76
CA TRP A 303 -19.18 4.04 -42.32
C TRP A 303 -20.06 4.64 -41.22
#